data_AF-A0A1E8UEL5-F1
#
_entry.id   AF-A0A1E8UEL5-F1
#
_cell.length_a   1.000
_cell.length_b   1.000
_cell.length_c   1.000
_cell.angle_alpha   90.00
_cell.angle_beta   90.00
_cell.angle_gamma   90.00
#
_symmetry.space_group_name_H-M   'P 1'
#
loop_
_entity.id
_entity.type
_entity.pdbx_description
1 polymer ?
#
loop_
_entity_poly.entity_id
_entity_poly.type
_entity_poly.pdbx_seq_one_letter_code
_entity_poly.pdbx_strand_id
1 'polypeptide(L)'
;MHDHTTSDHSGHDMSNMAASATLHCLTGCSIGEILGLILATVFGWGNVTSTAVAIALAFVFGYALSSLPLLRSGISVGQALRLVLAADTVSILTMEVVDNLVMWLVPGAMDAGLLDALFWGSMALSLVIAFFAAYPVNKALLRRGKGHAITHHASGGGPMDNRPLAYGISAFMLGGFVASLGTLL
;
A
#
# COMPACT_ATOMS: atom_id res chain seq x y z
N MET A 1 2.71 -38.78 -26.29
CA MET A 1 3.42 -37.48 -26.17
C MET A 1 2.45 -36.53 -25.48
N HIS A 2 2.56 -36.35 -24.16
CA HIS A 2 1.70 -35.44 -23.40
C HIS A 2 2.47 -34.12 -23.25
N ASP A 3 2.03 -33.08 -23.96
CA ASP A 3 2.62 -31.75 -23.89
C ASP A 3 2.09 -30.98 -22.68
N HIS A 4 3.01 -30.35 -21.96
CA HIS A 4 2.80 -29.59 -20.74
C HIS A 4 2.28 -28.17 -21.03
N THR A 5 1.00 -27.89 -20.80
CA THR A 5 0.38 -26.54 -20.86
C THR A 5 0.08 -25.94 -19.48
N THR A 6 0.91 -26.19 -18.47
CA THR A 6 0.69 -25.69 -17.09
C THR A 6 1.47 -24.42 -16.72
N SER A 7 2.17 -23.80 -17.67
CA SER A 7 3.13 -22.72 -17.38
C SER A 7 2.54 -21.29 -17.43
N ASP A 8 1.52 -21.02 -18.25
CA ASP A 8 1.03 -19.64 -18.46
C ASP A 8 0.04 -19.17 -17.37
N HIS A 9 -0.81 -20.07 -16.86
CA HIS A 9 -1.79 -19.72 -15.83
C HIS A 9 -1.13 -19.28 -14.52
N SER A 10 -0.06 -19.97 -14.10
CA SER A 10 0.65 -19.66 -12.86
C SER A 10 1.37 -18.31 -12.88
N GLY A 11 1.84 -17.85 -14.04
CA GLY A 11 2.49 -16.55 -14.20
C GLY A 11 1.53 -15.36 -14.09
N HIS A 12 0.32 -15.51 -14.64
CA HIS A 12 -0.73 -14.50 -14.58
C HIS A 12 -1.32 -14.37 -13.17
N ASP A 13 -1.62 -15.50 -12.51
CA ASP A 13 -2.16 -15.51 -11.16
C ASP A 13 -1.19 -14.87 -10.16
N MET A 14 0.10 -15.18 -10.27
CA MET A 14 1.16 -14.59 -9.46
C MET A 14 1.25 -13.06 -9.62
N SER A 15 1.08 -12.57 -10.85
CA SER A 15 1.18 -11.14 -11.15
C SER A 15 -0.02 -10.37 -10.59
N ASN A 16 -1.22 -10.95 -10.65
CA ASN A 16 -2.43 -10.41 -10.05
C ASN A 16 -2.34 -10.39 -8.51
N MET A 17 -1.79 -11.46 -7.91
CA MET A 17 -1.57 -11.51 -6.47
C MET A 17 -0.57 -10.46 -5.99
N ALA A 18 0.54 -10.28 -6.70
CA ALA A 18 1.51 -9.24 -6.40
C ALA A 18 0.89 -7.84 -6.51
N ALA A 19 0.10 -7.59 -7.56
CA ALA A 19 -0.57 -6.30 -7.76
C ALA A 19 -1.59 -6.00 -6.65
N SER A 20 -2.40 -6.99 -6.26
CA SER A 20 -3.37 -6.86 -5.17
C SER A 20 -2.68 -6.60 -3.83
N ALA A 21 -1.64 -7.36 -3.47
CA ALA A 21 -0.86 -7.13 -2.24
C ALA A 21 -0.26 -5.71 -2.21
N THR A 22 0.25 -5.24 -3.35
CA THR A 22 0.80 -3.89 -3.49
C THR A 22 -0.27 -2.82 -3.29
N LEU A 23 -1.44 -2.93 -3.94
CA LEU A 23 -2.53 -1.96 -3.76
C LEU A 23 -3.07 -1.95 -2.33
N HIS A 24 -3.08 -3.10 -1.66
CA HIS A 24 -3.53 -3.21 -0.27
C HIS A 24 -2.57 -2.50 0.68
N CYS A 25 -1.26 -2.73 0.53
CA CYS A 25 -0.23 -2.01 1.27
C CYS A 25 -0.30 -0.51 1.00
N LEU A 26 -0.47 -0.13 -0.27
CA LEU A 26 -0.53 1.25 -0.71
C LEU A 26 -1.71 1.98 -0.06
N THR A 27 -2.89 1.35 0.02
CA THR A 27 -4.05 1.90 0.73
C THR A 27 -3.73 2.17 2.21
N GLY A 28 -3.02 1.25 2.86
CA GLY A 28 -2.59 1.42 4.25
C GLY A 28 -1.59 2.58 4.43
N CYS A 29 -0.62 2.70 3.53
CA CYS A 29 0.36 3.79 3.54
C CYS A 29 -0.33 5.14 3.35
N SER A 30 -1.21 5.26 2.35
CA SER A 30 -1.97 6.50 2.10
C SER A 30 -2.77 6.98 3.32
N ILE A 31 -3.42 6.04 4.01
CA ILE A 31 -4.20 6.35 5.21
C ILE A 31 -3.28 6.76 6.36
N GLY A 32 -2.16 6.05 6.55
CA GLY A 32 -1.18 6.34 7.59
C GLY A 32 -0.55 7.71 7.45
N GLU A 33 -0.15 8.08 6.23
CA GLU A 33 0.47 9.38 5.93
C GLU A 33 -0.48 10.54 6.21
N ILE A 34 -1.72 10.47 5.72
CA ILE A 34 -2.71 11.54 5.93
C ILE A 34 -3.09 11.66 7.39
N LEU A 35 -3.31 10.55 8.09
CA LEU A 35 -3.62 10.59 9.52
C LEU A 35 -2.43 11.12 10.34
N GLY A 36 -1.20 10.73 9.99
CA GLY A 36 0.02 11.26 10.58
C GLY A 36 0.09 12.79 10.43
N LEU A 37 -0.18 13.29 9.23
CA LEU A 37 -0.18 14.72 8.95
C LEU A 37 -1.32 15.49 9.64
N ILE A 38 -2.52 14.90 9.75
CA ILE A 38 -3.63 15.46 10.53
C ILE A 38 -3.21 15.61 11.99
N LEU A 39 -2.64 14.56 12.59
CA LEU A 39 -2.17 14.60 13.97
C LEU A 39 -1.06 15.64 14.15
N ALA A 40 -0.09 15.67 13.24
CA ALA A 40 0.97 16.67 13.27
C ALA A 40 0.43 18.11 13.21
N THR A 41 -0.59 18.35 12.38
CA THR A 41 -1.25 19.66 12.27
C THR A 41 -1.96 20.03 13.56
N VAL A 42 -2.68 19.09 14.19
CA VAL A 42 -3.40 19.33 15.46
C VAL A 42 -2.44 19.58 16.62
N PHE A 43 -1.32 18.85 16.67
CA PHE A 43 -0.35 18.95 17.77
C PHE A 43 0.82 19.92 17.50
N GLY A 44 0.89 20.54 16.31
CA GLY A 44 1.94 21.46 15.92
C GLY A 44 3.33 20.82 15.81
N TRP A 45 3.41 19.57 15.37
CA TRP A 45 4.68 18.85 15.21
C TRP A 45 5.44 19.30 13.97
N GLY A 46 6.78 19.32 14.06
CA GLY A 46 7.64 19.52 12.90
C GLY A 46 7.76 18.28 12.01
N ASN A 47 8.29 18.47 10.80
CA ASN A 47 8.33 17.46 9.73
C ASN A 47 8.90 16.10 10.19
N VAL A 48 9.99 16.09 10.95
CA VAL A 48 10.62 14.83 11.42
C VAL A 48 9.68 14.00 12.30
N THR A 49 9.01 14.64 13.25
CA THR A 49 8.07 13.96 14.16
C THR A 49 6.82 13.53 13.42
N SER A 50 6.31 14.38 12.52
CA SER A 50 5.17 14.07 11.65
C SER A 50 5.45 12.82 10.81
N THR A 51 6.59 12.79 10.11
CA THR A 51 7.04 11.65 9.31
C THR A 51 7.17 10.39 10.14
N ALA A 52 7.76 10.45 11.33
CA ALA A 52 7.90 9.27 12.19
C ALA A 52 6.53 8.69 12.60
N VAL A 53 5.56 9.54 12.90
CA VAL A 53 4.19 9.10 13.25
C VAL A 53 3.43 8.60 12.03
N ALA A 54 3.57 9.26 10.88
CA ALA A 54 3.02 8.80 9.61
C ALA A 54 3.49 7.38 9.27
N ILE A 55 4.81 7.13 9.32
CA ILE A 55 5.41 5.81 9.12
C ILE A 55 4.81 4.79 10.10
N ALA A 56 4.77 5.12 11.40
CA ALA A 56 4.23 4.21 12.40
C ALA A 56 2.75 3.85 12.13
N LEU A 57 1.94 4.85 11.76
CA LEU A 57 0.54 4.64 11.41
C LEU A 57 0.38 3.86 10.12
N ALA A 58 1.21 4.09 9.10
CA ALA A 58 1.19 3.35 7.85
C ALA A 58 1.44 1.85 8.09
N PHE A 59 2.41 1.50 8.94
CA PHE A 59 2.61 0.12 9.37
C PHE A 59 1.38 -0.44 10.09
N VAL A 60 0.80 0.31 11.04
CA VAL A 60 -0.40 -0.12 11.77
C VAL A 60 -1.59 -0.35 10.85
N PHE A 61 -1.91 0.60 9.97
CA PHE A 61 -3.05 0.51 9.06
C PHE A 61 -2.80 -0.51 7.94
N GLY A 62 -1.59 -0.56 7.38
CA GLY A 62 -1.19 -1.58 6.41
C GLY A 62 -1.38 -2.99 6.98
N TYR A 63 -0.86 -3.26 8.17
CA TYR A 63 -1.05 -4.56 8.82
C TYR A 63 -2.49 -4.83 9.25
N ALA A 64 -3.21 -3.83 9.76
CA ALA A 64 -4.61 -3.99 10.17
C ALA A 64 -5.49 -4.34 8.96
N LEU A 65 -5.33 -3.62 7.85
CA LEU A 65 -6.07 -3.90 6.63
C LEU A 65 -5.69 -5.26 6.04
N SER A 66 -4.42 -5.66 6.03
CA SER A 66 -3.98 -6.96 5.51
C SER A 66 -4.41 -8.14 6.41
N SER A 67 -4.44 -7.96 7.73
CA SER A 67 -4.79 -9.03 8.67
C SER A 67 -6.30 -9.21 8.84
N LEU A 68 -7.11 -8.17 8.66
CA LEU A 68 -8.55 -8.23 8.89
C LEU A 68 -9.30 -9.30 8.06
N PRO A 69 -9.01 -9.52 6.75
CA PRO A 69 -9.61 -10.62 6.00
C PRO A 69 -9.21 -12.01 6.51
N LEU A 70 -7.96 -12.17 6.98
CA LEU A 70 -7.43 -13.43 7.52
C LEU A 70 -8.03 -13.77 8.89
N LEU A 71 -8.29 -12.76 9.70
CA LEU A 71 -8.99 -12.95 10.97
C LEU A 71 -10.45 -13.36 10.72
N ARG A 72 -11.10 -12.77 9.71
CA ARG A 72 -12.46 -13.16 9.31
C ARG A 72 -12.55 -14.58 8.74
N SER A 73 -11.47 -15.13 8.20
CA SER A 73 -11.40 -16.53 7.78
C SER A 73 -11.09 -17.51 8.92
N GLY A 74 -11.04 -17.04 10.17
CA GLY A 74 -10.91 -17.89 11.36
C GLY A 74 -9.47 -18.25 11.75
N ILE A 75 -8.47 -17.62 11.15
CA ILE A 75 -7.05 -17.83 11.51
C ILE A 75 -6.76 -17.15 12.85
N SER A 76 -5.97 -17.80 13.70
CA SER A 76 -5.54 -17.21 14.98
C SER A 76 -4.75 -15.91 14.76
N VAL A 77 -4.98 -14.92 15.63
CA VAL A 77 -4.37 -13.58 15.53
C VAL A 77 -2.85 -13.63 15.38
N GLY A 78 -2.18 -14.48 16.15
CA GLY A 78 -0.72 -14.61 16.09
C GLY A 78 -0.21 -15.19 14.77
N GLN A 79 -0.95 -16.11 14.16
CA GLN A 79 -0.57 -16.70 12.88
C GLN A 79 -0.85 -15.75 11.71
N ALA A 80 -1.98 -15.03 11.74
CA ALA A 80 -2.30 -13.98 10.77
C ALA A 80 -1.24 -12.87 10.79
N LEU A 81 -0.87 -12.39 11.99
CA LEU A 81 0.15 -11.35 12.14
C LEU A 81 1.52 -11.79 11.62
N ARG A 82 1.99 -13.00 11.93
CA ARG A 82 3.28 -13.51 11.40
C ARG A 82 3.26 -13.64 9.88
N LEU A 83 2.14 -14.08 9.31
CA LEU A 83 2.01 -14.27 7.88
C LEU A 83 2.06 -12.94 7.13
N VAL A 84 1.32 -11.95 7.64
CA VAL A 84 1.26 -10.57 7.15
C VAL A 84 2.60 -9.86 7.37
N LEU A 85 3.20 -9.93 8.55
CA LEU A 85 4.52 -9.36 8.82
C LEU A 85 5.57 -9.89 7.84
N ALA A 86 5.60 -11.20 7.59
CA ALA A 86 6.56 -11.78 6.66
C ALA A 86 6.26 -11.47 5.18
N ALA A 87 5.05 -10.98 4.85
CA ALA A 87 4.66 -10.65 3.47
C ALA A 87 4.80 -9.14 3.20
N ASP A 88 4.35 -8.30 4.13
CA ASP A 88 4.04 -6.90 3.84
C ASP A 88 5.09 -5.95 4.42
N THR A 89 5.92 -6.37 5.40
CA THR A 89 6.92 -5.49 6.02
C THR A 89 7.92 -4.93 5.02
N VAL A 90 8.43 -5.77 4.13
CA VAL A 90 9.41 -5.33 3.12
C VAL A 90 8.72 -4.46 2.06
N SER A 91 7.45 -4.74 1.73
CA SER A 91 6.64 -3.92 0.83
C SER A 91 6.41 -2.52 1.41
N ILE A 92 5.89 -2.44 2.64
CA ILE A 92 5.59 -1.19 3.34
C ILE A 92 6.87 -0.39 3.51
N LEU A 93 7.96 -1.02 3.97
CA LEU A 93 9.25 -0.33 4.11
C LEU A 93 9.74 0.25 2.77
N THR A 94 9.56 -0.49 1.68
CA THR A 94 9.93 -0.01 0.34
C THR A 94 9.07 1.19 -0.06
N MET A 95 7.76 1.12 0.18
CA MET A 95 6.83 2.21 -0.11
C MET A 95 7.17 3.45 0.71
N GLU A 96 7.30 3.34 2.04
CA GLU A 96 7.62 4.46 2.93
C GLU A 96 8.93 5.15 2.58
N VAL A 97 9.97 4.39 2.22
CA VAL A 97 11.25 4.96 1.80
C VAL A 97 11.10 5.74 0.50
N VAL A 98 10.39 5.18 -0.47
CA VAL A 98 10.14 5.85 -1.75
C VAL A 98 9.25 7.05 -1.55
N ASP A 99 8.23 6.95 -0.68
CA ASP A 99 7.26 8.01 -0.49
C ASP A 99 7.89 9.25 0.14
N ASN A 100 8.62 9.05 1.24
CA ASN A 100 9.39 10.12 1.88
C ASN A 100 10.47 10.70 0.96
N LEU A 101 11.09 9.87 0.12
CA LEU A 101 12.09 10.35 -0.85
C LEU A 101 11.44 11.25 -1.91
N VAL A 102 10.28 10.87 -2.45
CA VAL A 102 9.56 11.69 -3.43
C VAL A 102 9.10 13.00 -2.79
N MET A 103 8.51 12.95 -1.59
CA MET A 103 8.08 14.15 -0.87
C MET A 103 9.26 15.09 -0.55
N TRP A 104 10.43 14.55 -0.26
CA TRP A 104 11.64 15.35 -0.04
C TRP A 104 12.21 15.95 -1.34
N LEU A 105 12.08 15.25 -2.47
CA LEU A 105 12.57 15.72 -3.77
C LEU A 105 11.65 16.76 -4.43
N VAL A 106 10.35 16.75 -4.14
CA VAL A 106 9.41 17.73 -4.68
C VAL A 106 9.53 19.03 -3.88
N PRO A 107 9.95 20.15 -4.50
CA PRO A 107 10.12 21.41 -3.79
C PRO A 107 8.82 21.90 -3.14
N GLY A 108 8.87 22.20 -1.85
CA GLY A 108 7.73 22.71 -1.08
C GLY A 108 6.69 21.65 -0.69
N ALA A 109 6.84 20.37 -1.08
CA ALA A 109 5.86 19.34 -0.72
C ALA A 109 5.86 19.01 0.78
N MET A 110 7.02 19.04 1.43
CA MET A 110 7.14 18.83 2.88
C MET A 110 6.54 19.97 3.72
N ASP A 111 6.39 21.15 3.13
CA ASP A 111 5.82 22.33 3.78
C ASP A 111 4.33 22.53 3.40
N ALA A 112 3.83 21.77 2.43
CA ALA A 112 2.45 21.81 1.98
C ALA A 112 1.54 21.06 2.98
N GLY A 113 0.46 21.72 3.41
CA GLY A 113 -0.55 21.14 4.29
C GLY A 113 -1.64 20.40 3.51
N LEU A 114 -2.58 19.80 4.26
CA LEU A 114 -3.72 19.05 3.67
C LEU A 114 -4.62 19.89 2.75
N LEU A 115 -4.60 21.22 2.89
CA LEU A 115 -5.40 22.14 2.08
C LEU A 115 -4.69 22.59 0.81
N ASP A 116 -3.44 22.17 0.60
CA ASP A 116 -2.64 22.56 -0.55
C ASP A 116 -2.76 21.53 -1.67
N ALA A 117 -3.08 21.98 -2.88
CA ALA A 117 -3.09 21.13 -4.07
C ALA A 117 -1.70 20.50 -4.35
N LEU A 118 -0.62 21.17 -3.92
CA LEU A 118 0.75 20.66 -4.02
C LEU A 118 0.95 19.40 -3.17
N PHE A 119 0.36 19.33 -1.98
CA PHE A 119 0.43 18.14 -1.13
C PHE A 119 -0.21 16.94 -1.84
N TRP A 120 -1.46 17.10 -2.29
CA TRP A 120 -2.21 16.01 -2.95
C TRP A 120 -1.57 15.58 -4.29
N GLY A 121 -1.04 16.53 -5.07
CA GLY A 121 -0.32 16.22 -6.29
C GLY A 121 0.98 15.46 -6.03
N SER A 122 1.74 15.86 -5.02
CA SER A 122 2.99 15.21 -4.63
C SER A 122 2.73 13.82 -4.06
N MET A 123 1.72 13.68 -3.21
CA MET A 123 1.29 12.39 -2.64
C MET A 123 0.82 11.42 -3.73
N ALA A 124 0.00 11.88 -4.69
CA ALA A 124 -0.43 11.04 -5.81
C ALA A 124 0.76 10.55 -6.66
N LEU A 125 1.72 11.43 -6.95
CA LEU A 125 2.96 11.07 -7.65
C LEU A 125 3.77 10.04 -6.84
N SER A 126 3.91 10.29 -5.55
CA SER A 126 4.60 9.43 -4.59
C SER A 126 4.07 8.00 -4.62
N LEU A 127 2.76 7.84 -4.42
CA LEU A 127 2.09 6.55 -4.42
C LEU A 127 2.28 5.79 -5.73
N VAL A 128 2.25 6.47 -6.88
CA VAL A 128 2.50 5.84 -8.18
C VAL A 128 3.92 5.28 -8.23
N ILE A 129 4.92 6.05 -7.82
CA ILE A 129 6.33 5.61 -7.83
C ILE A 129 6.53 4.48 -6.81
N ALA A 130 5.95 4.59 -5.61
CA ALA A 130 5.98 3.57 -4.57
C ALA A 130 5.35 2.25 -5.03
N PHE A 131 4.22 2.31 -5.76
CA PHE A 131 3.61 1.12 -6.37
C PHE A 131 4.58 0.39 -7.29
N PHE A 132 5.22 1.12 -8.23
CA PHE A 132 6.17 0.51 -9.16
C PHE A 132 7.42 -0.01 -8.48
N ALA A 133 7.86 0.61 -7.38
CA ALA A 133 8.99 0.14 -6.60
C ALA A 133 8.68 -1.12 -5.77
N ALA A 134 7.49 -1.18 -5.16
CA ALA A 134 7.09 -2.28 -4.29
C ALA A 134 6.49 -3.49 -5.04
N TYR A 135 5.92 -3.29 -6.24
CA TYR A 135 5.43 -4.38 -7.08
C TYR A 135 6.47 -5.50 -7.32
N PRO A 136 7.71 -5.21 -7.77
CA PRO A 136 8.73 -6.25 -7.97
C PRO A 136 9.17 -6.90 -6.65
N VAL A 137 9.16 -6.15 -5.54
CA VAL A 137 9.42 -6.68 -4.19
C VAL A 137 8.38 -7.74 -3.84
N ASN A 138 7.10 -7.41 -4.00
CA ASN A 138 5.99 -8.32 -3.72
C ASN A 138 6.01 -9.55 -4.60
N LYS A 139 6.30 -9.37 -5.90
CA LYS A 139 6.50 -10.48 -6.83
C LYS A 139 7.67 -11.39 -6.41
N ALA A 140 8.78 -10.82 -5.96
CA ALA A 140 9.94 -11.59 -5.50
C ALA A 140 9.65 -12.36 -4.20
N LEU A 141 8.94 -11.75 -3.25
CA LEU A 141 8.53 -12.40 -1.99
C LEU A 141 7.61 -13.60 -2.24
N LEU A 142 6.65 -13.46 -3.16
CA LEU A 142 5.79 -14.58 -3.54
C LEU A 142 6.58 -15.72 -4.20
N ARG A 143 7.57 -15.41 -5.05
CA ARG A 143 8.46 -16.40 -5.70
C ARG A 143 9.38 -17.13 -4.72
N ARG A 144 9.87 -16.47 -3.66
CA ARG A 144 10.91 -17.00 -2.77
C ARG A 144 10.45 -17.99 -1.68
N GLY A 145 9.15 -18.17 -1.47
CA GLY A 145 8.74 -19.14 -0.43
C GLY A 145 7.29 -19.16 0.00
N LYS A 146 6.40 -18.36 -0.60
CA LYS A 146 4.96 -18.40 -0.27
C LYS A 146 4.07 -18.86 -1.44
N GLY A 147 4.60 -18.93 -2.66
CA GLY A 147 3.87 -19.45 -3.82
C GLY A 147 3.34 -20.86 -3.63
N HIS A 148 4.14 -21.81 -3.12
CA HIS A 148 3.71 -23.21 -2.96
C HIS A 148 2.71 -23.45 -1.81
N ALA A 149 2.73 -22.64 -0.75
CA ALA A 149 1.76 -22.73 0.35
C ALA A 149 0.46 -21.96 0.05
N ILE A 150 0.55 -20.85 -0.67
CA ILE A 150 -0.60 -20.05 -1.09
C ILE A 150 -1.30 -20.70 -2.28
N THR A 151 -0.60 -21.33 -3.24
CA THR A 151 -1.25 -22.03 -4.36
C THR A 151 -2.15 -23.16 -3.88
N HIS A 152 -1.75 -23.94 -2.87
CA HIS A 152 -2.59 -25.00 -2.30
C HIS A 152 -3.87 -24.48 -1.61
N HIS A 153 -3.90 -23.23 -1.12
CA HIS A 153 -5.11 -22.59 -0.59
C HIS A 153 -5.86 -21.72 -1.62
N ALA A 154 -5.16 -21.24 -2.65
CA ALA A 154 -5.69 -20.35 -3.69
C ALA A 154 -6.27 -21.10 -4.90
N SER A 155 -6.07 -22.43 -5.01
CA SER A 155 -6.70 -23.27 -6.05
C SER A 155 -8.25 -23.36 -5.97
N GLY A 156 -8.91 -22.58 -5.09
CA GLY A 156 -10.37 -22.48 -5.01
C GLY A 156 -10.94 -21.07 -5.25
N GLY A 157 -10.11 -20.05 -5.48
CA GLY A 157 -10.57 -18.67 -5.66
C GLY A 157 -10.29 -18.17 -7.07
N GLY A 158 -11.31 -17.64 -7.75
CA GLY A 158 -11.14 -16.98 -9.05
C GLY A 158 -10.13 -15.82 -9.00
N PRO A 159 -9.78 -15.24 -10.17
CA PRO A 159 -8.81 -14.16 -10.25
C PRO A 159 -9.13 -13.03 -9.26
N MET A 160 -8.16 -12.65 -8.43
CA MET A 160 -8.34 -11.56 -7.46
C MET A 160 -8.61 -10.25 -8.20
N ASP A 161 -9.79 -9.66 -7.99
CA ASP A 161 -10.17 -8.38 -8.58
C ASP A 161 -9.52 -7.23 -7.81
N ASN A 162 -8.58 -6.55 -8.46
CA ASN A 162 -7.84 -5.41 -7.90
C ASN A 162 -8.51 -4.06 -8.17
N ARG A 163 -9.59 -4.03 -8.97
CA ARG A 163 -10.29 -2.79 -9.34
C ARG A 163 -10.88 -2.04 -8.15
N PRO A 164 -11.49 -2.68 -7.13
CA PRO A 164 -12.05 -1.95 -5.99
C PRO A 164 -11.01 -1.16 -5.21
N LEU A 165 -9.81 -1.74 -5.02
CA LEU A 165 -8.70 -1.07 -4.33
C LEU A 165 -8.20 0.12 -5.15
N ALA A 166 -7.97 -0.08 -6.45
CA ALA A 166 -7.50 0.98 -7.34
C ALA A 166 -8.50 2.16 -7.41
N TYR A 167 -9.80 1.87 -7.52
CA TYR A 167 -10.85 2.89 -7.47
C TYR A 167 -10.93 3.58 -6.11
N GLY A 168 -10.77 2.85 -5.01
CA GLY A 168 -10.77 3.42 -3.66
C GLY A 168 -9.64 4.44 -3.47
N ILE A 169 -8.41 4.06 -3.83
CA ILE A 169 -7.23 4.96 -3.76
C ILE A 169 -7.44 6.18 -4.67
N SER A 170 -7.88 5.96 -5.91
CA SER A 170 -8.07 7.04 -6.89
C SER A 170 -9.15 8.03 -6.44
N ALA A 171 -10.29 7.52 -5.97
CA ALA A 171 -11.40 8.35 -5.48
C ALA A 171 -11.00 9.14 -4.23
N PHE A 172 -10.23 8.53 -3.33
CA PHE A 172 -9.74 9.18 -2.12
C PHE A 172 -8.75 10.32 -2.45
N MET A 173 -7.77 10.07 -3.33
CA MET A 173 -6.82 11.11 -3.77
C MET A 173 -7.52 12.24 -4.52
N LEU A 174 -8.43 11.92 -5.44
CA LEU A 174 -9.20 12.93 -6.18
C LEU A 174 -10.10 13.75 -5.25
N GLY A 175 -10.74 13.12 -4.26
CA GLY A 175 -11.57 13.81 -3.28
C GLY A 175 -10.77 14.83 -2.46
N GLY A 176 -9.59 14.44 -1.98
CA GLY A 176 -8.68 15.34 -1.27
C GLY A 176 -8.19 16.50 -2.15
N PHE A 177 -7.76 16.20 -3.37
CA PHE A 177 -7.34 17.22 -4.33
C PHE A 177 -8.46 18.22 -4.64
N VAL A 178 -9.68 17.75 -4.93
CA VAL A 178 -10.82 18.64 -5.18
C VAL A 178 -11.16 19.50 -3.95
N ALA A 179 -11.09 18.93 -2.74
CA ALA A 179 -11.29 19.70 -1.52
C ALA A 179 -10.24 20.82 -1.37
N SER A 180 -8.97 20.56 -1.72
CA SER A 180 -7.89 21.56 -1.71
C SER A 180 -8.04 22.67 -2.76
N LEU A 181 -8.76 22.43 -3.85
CA LEU A 181 -9.08 23.48 -4.82
C LEU A 181 -10.19 24.41 -4.31
N GLY A 182 -11.11 23.89 -3.48
CA GLY A 182 -12.17 24.69 -2.86
C GLY A 182 -11.65 25.79 -1.93
N THR A 183 -10.43 25.67 -1.41
CA THR A 183 -9.77 26.69 -0.58
C THR A 183 -9.05 27.78 -1.39
N LEU A 184 -8.96 27.64 -2.72
CA LEU A 184 -8.37 28.63 -3.63
C LEU A 184 -9.40 29.58 -4.26
N LEU A 185 -10.70 29.32 -4.06
CA LEU A 185 -11.84 30.10 -4.58
C LEU A 185 -12.47 30.96 -3.47
#